data_AF-A0A392QNC9-F1
#
_entry.id   AF-A0A392QNC9-F1
#
_cell.length_a   1.000
_cell.length_b   1.000
_cell.length_c   1.000
_cell.angle_alpha   90.00
_cell.angle_beta   90.00
_cell.angle_gamma   90.00
#
_symmetry.space_group_name_H-M   'P 1'
#
loop_
_entity.id
_entity.type
_entity.pdbx_description
1 polymer ?
#
loop_
_entity_poly.entity_id
_entity_poly.type
_entity_poly.pdbx_seq_one_letter_code
_entity_poly.pdbx_strand_id
1 'polypeptide(L)' 'MDRVGSLTGGVEFLELCGFERTDDFLHLPSEKVDMELLSSAGFVLNSAMTNPFFGLL' A
#
# COMPACT_ATOMS: atom_id res chain seq x y z
N MET A 1 12.64 6.21 -12.20
CA MET A 1 11.88 5.09 -11.63
C MET A 1 11.45 5.52 -10.26
N ASP A 2 10.20 5.95 -10.13
CA ASP A 2 9.66 6.36 -8.84
C ASP A 2 9.40 5.12 -8.02
N ARG A 3 9.88 5.10 -6.78
CA ARG A 3 9.65 4.00 -5.84
C ARG A 3 8.48 4.39 -4.94
N VAL A 4 7.85 3.41 -4.31
CA VAL A 4 6.77 3.67 -3.34
C VAL A 4 7.20 4.63 -2.22
N GLY A 5 8.48 4.65 -1.86
CA GLY A 5 9.06 5.56 -0.87
C GLY A 5 9.14 7.04 -1.30
N SER A 6 9.01 7.35 -2.60
CA SER A 6 8.95 8.72 -3.10
C SER A 6 7.52 9.24 -3.28
N LEU A 7 6.51 8.40 -3.03
CA LEU A 7 5.10 8.77 -3.10
C LEU A 7 4.62 9.22 -1.71
N THR A 8 3.99 10.39 -1.65
CA THR A 8 3.34 10.86 -0.42
C THR A 8 2.33 9.82 0.07
N GLY A 9 2.50 9.33 1.29
CA GLY A 9 1.62 8.31 1.88
C GLY A 9 1.90 6.87 1.42
N GLY A 10 2.86 6.65 0.51
CA GLY A 10 3.14 5.33 -0.05
C GLY A 10 3.75 4.35 0.96
N VAL A 11 4.60 4.85 1.86
CA VAL A 11 5.19 4.04 2.94
C VAL A 11 4.15 3.73 3.99
N GLU A 12 3.40 4.75 4.42
CA GLU A 12 2.33 4.64 5.42
C GLU A 12 1.24 3.67 4.96
N PHE A 13 0.90 3.67 3.66
CA PHE A 13 -0.01 2.70 3.08
C PHE A 13 0.50 1.25 3.20
N LEU A 14 1.79 1.02 2.94
CA LEU A 14 2.37 -0.31 3.07
C LEU A 14 2.43 -0.76 4.53
N GLU A 15 2.67 0.16 5.47
CA GLU A 15 2.60 -0.14 6.90
C GLU A 15 1.19 -0.58 7.32
N LEU A 16 0.13 0.02 6.77
CA LEU A 16 -1.25 -0.44 6.96
C LEU A 16 -1.50 -1.85 6.40
N CYS A 17 -0.72 -2.27 5.41
CA CYS A 17 -0.77 -3.62 4.82
C CYS A 17 0.09 -4.65 5.59
N GLY A 18 0.70 -4.26 6.72
CA GLY A 18 1.51 -5.14 7.57
C GLY A 18 3.01 -5.07 7.35
N PHE A 19 3.48 -4.20 6.44
CA PHE A 19 4.92 -3.98 6.27
C PHE A 19 5.49 -3.23 7.48
N GLU A 20 6.72 -3.56 7.83
CA GLU A 20 7.49 -2.91 8.87
C GLU A 20 8.64 -2.14 8.25
N ARG A 21 8.84 -0.92 8.74
CA ARG A 21 9.96 -0.09 8.33
C ARG A 21 11.21 -0.46 9.13
N THR A 22 12.25 -0.84 8.41
CA THR A 22 13.63 -0.86 8.88
C THR A 22 14.34 0.41 8.40
N ASP A 23 15.58 0.64 8.83
CA ASP A 23 16.33 1.86 8.47
C ASP A 23 16.32 2.15 6.97
N ASP A 24 16.58 1.12 6.15
CA ASP A 24 16.74 1.26 4.70
C ASP A 24 15.64 0.59 3.87
N PHE A 25 14.80 -0.28 4.47
CA PHE A 25 13.86 -1.13 3.73
C PHE A 25 12.50 -1.30 4.41
N LEU A 26 11.48 -1.58 3.62
CA LEU A 26 10.22 -2.13 4.10
C LEU A 26 10.28 -3.66 4.01
N HIS A 27 9.96 -4.33 5.10
CA HIS A 27 9.91 -5.78 5.19
C HIS A 27 8.50 -6.22 5.59
N LEU A 28 7.95 -7.27 4.98
CA LEU A 28 6.71 -7.89 5.44
C LEU A 28 7.05 -9.18 6.19
N PRO A 29 6.91 -9.20 7.53
CA PRO A 29 7.12 -10.41 8.32
C PRO A 29 6.12 -11.50 7.91
N SER A 30 6.56 -12.76 7.86
CA SER A 30 5.74 -13.87 7.36
C SER A 30 4.48 -14.10 8.21
N GLU A 31 4.57 -13.83 9.51
CA GLU A 31 3.48 -13.89 10.48
C GLU A 31 2.45 -12.77 10.32
N LYS A 32 2.80 -11.68 9.62
CA LYS A 32 1.91 -10.54 9.32
C LYS A 32 1.34 -10.58 7.91
N VAL A 33 1.64 -11.62 7.13
CA VAL A 33 1.07 -11.80 5.80
C VAL A 33 -0.42 -12.09 5.92
N ASP A 34 -1.22 -11.09 5.58
CA ASP A 34 -2.66 -11.20 5.44
C ASP A 34 -3.03 -11.05 3.95
N MET A 35 -3.34 -12.17 3.30
CA MET A 35 -3.66 -12.19 1.87
C MET A 35 -4.99 -11.49 1.55
N GLU A 36 -5.95 -11.49 2.48
CA GLU A 36 -7.23 -10.82 2.30
C GLU A 36 -7.04 -9.30 2.33
N LEU A 37 -6.28 -8.82 3.32
CA LEU A 37 -5.89 -7.42 3.43
C LEU A 37 -5.12 -6.94 2.20
N LEU A 38 -4.10 -7.67 1.76
CA LEU A 38 -3.29 -7.31 0.59
C LEU A 38 -4.12 -7.27 -0.69
N SER A 39 -5.02 -8.24 -0.87
CA SER A 39 -5.93 -8.28 -2.02
C SER A 39 -6.90 -7.09 -2.00
N SER A 40 -7.49 -6.79 -0.85
CA SER A 40 -8.39 -5.66 -0.66
C SER A 40 -7.68 -4.32 -0.91
N ALA A 41 -6.48 -4.14 -0.37
CA ALA A 41 -5.67 -2.94 -0.57
C ALA A 41 -5.33 -2.72 -2.05
N GLY A 42 -4.93 -3.79 -2.76
CA GLY A 42 -4.71 -3.75 -4.22
C GLY A 42 -5.98 -3.42 -5.00
N PHE A 43 -7.13 -3.98 -4.60
CA PHE A 43 -8.41 -3.66 -5.20
C PHE A 43 -8.78 -2.18 -5.02
N VAL A 44 -8.59 -1.62 -3.83
CA VAL A 44 -8.86 -0.20 -3.55
C VAL A 44 -7.98 0.71 -4.41
N LEU A 45 -6.67 0.42 -4.51
CA LEU A 45 -5.77 1.17 -5.39
C LEU A 45 -6.20 1.08 -6.86
N ASN A 46 -6.53 -0.12 -7.34
CA ASN A 46 -6.97 -0.31 -8.72
C ASN A 46 -8.30 0.40 -9.00
N SER A 47 -9.24 0.34 -8.06
CA SER A 47 -10.51 1.07 -8.13
C SER A 47 -10.24 2.57 -8.18
N ALA A 48 -9.36 3.10 -7.34
CA ALA A 48 -8.98 4.51 -7.34
C ALA A 48 -8.38 4.98 -8.69
N MET A 49 -7.56 4.15 -9.33
CA MET A 49 -6.96 4.47 -10.64
C MET A 49 -7.96 4.42 -11.80
N THR A 50 -8.95 3.52 -11.72
CA THR A 50 -9.90 3.24 -12.82
C THR A 50 -11.24 3.94 -12.65
N ASN A 51 -11.55 4.42 -11.45
CA ASN A 51 -12.81 5.07 -11.14
C ASN A 51 -12.71 6.59 -11.39
N PRO A 52 -13.43 7.14 -12.37
CA PRO A 52 -13.40 8.56 -12.69
C PRO A 52 -14.01 9.45 -11.59
N PHE A 53 -14.69 8.86 -10.61
CA PHE A 53 -15.28 9.55 -9.47
C PHE A 53 -14.38 9.52 -8.21
N PHE A 54 -13.25 8.82 -8.25
CA PHE A 54 -12.37 8.75 -7.10
C PHE A 54 -11.78 10.13 -6.78
N GLY A 55 -11.98 10.61 -5.54
CA GLY A 55 -11.53 11.93 -5.10
C GLY A 55 -12.44 13.11 -5.48
N LEU A 56 -13.55 12.87 -6.18
CA LEU A 56 -14.61 13.86 -6.33
C LEU A 56 -15.49 13.84 -5.06
N LEU A 57 -15.58 15.01 -4.42
CA LEU A 57 -16.44 15.28 -3.25
C LEU A 57 -17.88 15.58 -3.70
#